data_AF-A0A3A1YU78-F1
#
_entry.id   AF-A0A3A1YU78-F1
#
_cell.length_a   1.000
_cell.length_b   1.000
_cell.length_c   1.000
_cell.angle_alpha   90.00
_cell.angle_beta   90.00
_cell.angle_gamma   90.00
#
_symmetry.space_group_name_H-M   'P 1'
#
loop_
_entity.id
_entity.type
_entity.pdbx_description
1 polymer ?
#
loop_
_entity_poly.entity_id
_entity_poly.type
_entity_poly.pdbx_seq_one_letter_code
_entity_poly.pdbx_strand_id
1 'polypeptide(L)'
;MSQGGRTAAGAGAGAAVGAGLGALIGDSSEAALIGAGIGAVAGSIMGYNWSGIKNDVEQSGARDLGVAVVEMPDGTLKVHIPSNVSFDTGKSDLKAGLLPVLDSVSRALAQHPELRAKAIGYTDSTGPAELNQRLSLSRAEAVTNYIARQGISMGRLTAEGRASANPIGDNSTEQGRALNRRVELFLYAVKQ
;
A
#
# COMPACT_ATOMS: atom_id res chain seq x y z
N MET A 1 36.73 -11.71 -17.81
CA MET A 1 36.15 -13.07 -17.75
C MET A 1 35.90 -13.36 -16.28
N SER A 2 34.73 -13.05 -15.73
CA SER A 2 33.47 -13.83 -15.72
C SER A 2 33.53 -15.16 -14.96
N GLN A 3 32.49 -15.34 -14.13
CA GLN A 3 32.01 -16.53 -13.41
C GLN A 3 32.63 -16.79 -12.02
N GLY A 4 31.87 -17.03 -10.96
CA GLY A 4 30.43 -17.25 -10.84
C GLY A 4 30.17 -18.06 -9.56
N GLY A 5 29.68 -17.40 -8.51
CA GLY A 5 29.24 -18.06 -7.28
C GLY A 5 27.73 -18.16 -7.27
N ARG A 6 27.21 -19.35 -7.56
CA ARG A 6 25.80 -19.71 -7.38
C ARG A 6 25.48 -19.68 -5.88
N THR A 7 24.53 -18.84 -5.46
CA THR A 7 23.76 -19.12 -4.25
C THR A 7 22.31 -19.25 -4.70
N ALA A 8 21.90 -20.49 -4.97
CA ALA A 8 20.51 -20.86 -5.00
C ALA A 8 20.08 -21.10 -3.54
N ALA A 9 19.12 -20.32 -3.05
CA ALA A 9 18.42 -20.63 -1.82
C ALA A 9 16.93 -20.35 -2.04
N GLY A 10 16.16 -21.42 -2.22
CA GLY A 10 14.71 -21.34 -2.22
C GLY A 10 14.20 -20.98 -0.83
N ALA A 11 13.32 -19.98 -0.74
CA ALA A 11 12.56 -19.70 0.47
C ALA A 11 11.18 -20.37 0.34
N GLY A 12 11.09 -21.54 0.99
CA GLY A 12 9.84 -22.23 1.25
C GLY A 12 8.98 -21.50 2.29
N ALA A 13 7.69 -21.83 2.26
CA ALA A 13 6.62 -21.23 3.06
C ALA A 13 6.81 -21.38 4.58
N GLY A 14 6.44 -20.32 5.31
CA GLY A 14 5.94 -20.40 6.69
C GLY A 14 6.77 -19.70 7.75
N ALA A 15 6.44 -18.44 8.07
CA ALA A 15 6.49 -17.86 9.43
C ALA A 15 5.93 -16.41 9.44
N ALA A 16 5.40 -16.00 10.59
CA ALA A 16 5.14 -14.60 11.01
C ALA A 16 3.78 -13.96 10.63
N VAL A 17 2.67 -14.58 11.03
CA VAL A 17 1.44 -13.83 11.31
C VAL A 17 1.66 -13.05 12.62
N GLY A 18 2.08 -11.79 12.51
CA GLY A 18 2.13 -10.86 13.64
C GLY A 18 3.29 -9.86 13.63
N ALA A 19 4.44 -10.22 13.06
CA ALA A 19 5.63 -9.34 12.98
C ALA A 19 6.18 -9.18 11.54
N GLY A 20 5.57 -9.87 10.57
CA GLY A 20 6.20 -10.12 9.26
C GLY A 20 5.96 -9.08 8.17
N LEU A 21 4.95 -8.22 8.24
CA LEU A 21 4.69 -7.31 7.11
C LEU A 21 5.81 -6.27 6.94
N GLY A 22 6.37 -5.75 8.03
CA GLY A 22 7.50 -4.81 7.96
C GLY A 22 8.79 -5.47 7.43
N ALA A 23 9.09 -6.71 7.83
CA ALA A 23 10.27 -7.44 7.40
C ALA A 23 10.15 -8.00 5.97
N LEU A 24 8.96 -8.47 5.57
CA LEU A 24 8.68 -8.94 4.21
C LEU A 24 8.62 -7.79 3.19
N ILE A 25 8.31 -6.58 3.63
CA ILE A 25 8.31 -5.38 2.77
C ILE A 25 9.67 -4.65 2.83
N GLY A 26 10.43 -4.80 3.93
CA GLY A 26 11.63 -4.02 4.22
C GLY A 26 12.99 -4.71 4.05
N ASP A 27 13.09 -6.04 4.10
CA ASP A 27 14.40 -6.75 4.23
C ASP A 27 14.77 -7.65 3.05
N SER A 28 14.00 -7.64 1.97
CA SER A 28 14.29 -8.45 0.79
C SER A 28 15.05 -7.65 -0.27
N SER A 29 16.37 -7.73 -0.22
CA SER A 29 17.28 -7.39 -1.33
C SER A 29 17.04 -8.22 -2.61
N GLU A 30 16.09 -9.17 -2.59
CA GLU A 30 15.56 -9.93 -3.74
C GLU A 30 14.05 -9.70 -4.01
N ALA A 31 13.39 -8.71 -3.39
CA ALA A 31 12.03 -8.27 -3.80
C ALA A 31 12.04 -6.87 -4.45
N ALA A 32 13.01 -6.65 -5.33
CA ALA A 32 13.07 -5.53 -6.27
C ALA A 32 11.94 -5.57 -7.34
N LEU A 33 10.75 -6.09 -6.99
CA LEU A 33 9.53 -6.08 -7.80
C LEU A 33 8.44 -5.17 -7.23
N ILE A 34 8.61 -4.61 -6.03
CA ILE A 34 7.72 -3.54 -5.51
C ILE A 34 8.15 -2.17 -6.07
N GLY A 35 8.51 -2.10 -7.36
CA GLY A 35 8.60 -0.86 -8.14
C GLY A 35 7.31 -0.56 -8.92
N ALA A 36 6.32 -1.46 -8.85
CA ALA A 36 5.08 -1.33 -9.61
C ALA A 36 4.11 -0.27 -9.05
N GLY A 37 4.24 0.15 -7.79
CA GLY A 37 3.25 1.01 -7.13
C GLY A 37 3.11 2.38 -7.80
N ILE A 38 4.20 3.16 -7.83
CA ILE A 38 4.13 4.51 -8.35
C ILE A 38 4.48 4.59 -9.85
N GLY A 39 5.35 3.73 -10.39
CA GLY A 39 5.60 3.61 -11.84
C GLY A 39 5.95 4.96 -12.50
N ALA A 40 7.24 5.32 -12.53
CA ALA A 40 7.77 6.50 -13.24
C ALA A 40 6.88 7.76 -13.17
N VAL A 41 6.49 8.21 -11.97
CA VAL A 41 5.87 9.53 -11.84
C VAL A 41 6.96 10.57 -12.04
N ALA A 42 7.03 11.13 -13.24
CA ALA A 42 7.88 12.27 -13.54
C ALA A 42 7.61 13.40 -12.53
N GLY A 43 8.65 13.82 -11.82
CA GLY A 43 8.58 14.92 -10.85
C GLY A 43 8.63 14.51 -9.37
N SER A 44 8.67 13.21 -9.04
CA SER A 44 8.86 12.77 -7.66
C SER A 44 10.27 13.07 -7.13
N ILE A 45 10.38 13.53 -5.88
CA ILE A 45 11.65 13.76 -5.18
C ILE A 45 12.04 12.48 -4.43
N MET A 46 13.26 11.97 -4.67
CA MET A 46 13.86 10.91 -3.86
C MET A 46 14.52 11.50 -2.60
N GLY A 47 14.36 10.85 -1.44
CA GLY A 47 15.01 11.26 -0.17
C GLY A 47 14.19 12.23 0.70
N TYR A 48 12.86 12.19 0.61
CA TYR A 48 11.99 12.94 1.53
C TYR A 48 12.11 12.39 2.96
N ASN A 49 12.07 13.26 3.98
CA ASN A 49 12.14 12.81 5.37
C ASN A 49 10.76 12.34 5.85
N TRP A 50 10.56 11.02 5.81
CA TRP A 50 9.29 10.39 6.21
C TRP A 50 9.14 10.13 7.71
N SER A 51 10.18 10.35 8.53
CA SER A 51 10.20 9.90 9.93
C SER A 51 8.99 10.39 10.75
N GLY A 52 8.67 11.69 10.65
CA GLY A 52 7.51 12.27 11.34
C GLY A 52 6.18 11.67 10.87
N ILE A 53 5.93 11.68 9.56
CA ILE A 53 4.70 11.16 8.97
C ILE A 53 4.52 9.67 9.27
N LYS A 54 5.60 8.88 9.16
CA LYS A 54 5.59 7.45 9.48
C LYS A 54 5.17 7.22 10.93
N ASN A 55 5.78 7.94 11.87
CA ASN A 55 5.45 7.82 13.29
C ASN A 55 4.00 8.21 13.56
N ASP A 56 3.50 9.29 12.96
CA ASP A 56 2.13 9.76 13.13
C ASP A 56 1.10 8.78 12.57
N VAL A 57 1.39 8.15 11.42
CA VAL A 57 0.52 7.12 10.85
C VAL A 57 0.57 5.85 11.72
N GLU A 58 1.75 5.43 12.18
CA GLU A 58 1.87 4.26 13.05
C GLU A 58 1.14 4.43 14.40
N GLN A 59 1.15 5.63 14.97
CA GLN A 59 0.47 5.97 16.23
C GLN A 59 -1.05 6.15 16.10
N SER A 60 -1.58 6.20 14.88
CA SER A 60 -3.02 6.36 14.63
C SER A 60 -3.87 5.09 14.87
N GLY A 61 -3.29 4.05 15.47
CA GLY A 61 -3.90 2.72 15.56
C GLY A 61 -3.61 1.82 14.34
N ALA A 62 -2.77 2.27 13.41
CA ALA A 62 -2.36 1.49 12.24
C ALA A 62 -1.79 0.12 12.63
N ARG A 63 -0.93 0.07 13.65
CA ARG A 63 -0.32 -1.18 14.12
C ARG A 63 -1.35 -2.20 14.61
N ASP A 64 -2.36 -1.74 15.34
CA ASP A 64 -3.44 -2.59 15.88
C ASP A 64 -4.33 -3.17 14.78
N LEU A 65 -4.41 -2.47 13.64
CA LEU A 65 -5.14 -2.90 12.44
C LEU A 65 -4.28 -3.75 11.49
N GLY A 66 -3.01 -4.01 11.83
CA GLY A 66 -2.07 -4.67 10.92
C GLY A 66 -1.72 -3.84 9.68
N VAL A 67 -1.93 -2.52 9.74
CA VAL A 67 -1.50 -1.57 8.71
C VAL A 67 0.01 -1.34 8.88
N ALA A 68 0.78 -1.66 7.86
CA ALA A 68 2.23 -1.47 7.86
C ALA A 68 2.59 -0.18 7.11
N VAL A 69 3.53 0.59 7.67
CA VAL A 69 4.01 1.84 7.07
C VAL A 69 5.50 1.69 6.75
N VAL A 70 5.83 1.67 5.47
CA VAL A 70 7.18 1.33 4.99
C VAL A 70 7.66 2.34 3.97
N GLU A 71 8.88 2.81 4.16
CA GLU A 71 9.58 3.60 3.14
C GLU A 71 10.10 2.68 2.05
N MET A 72 9.75 2.98 0.82
CA MET A 72 10.07 2.19 -0.35
C MET A 72 11.41 2.64 -0.94
N PRO A 73 12.15 1.76 -1.65
CA PRO A 73 13.42 2.13 -2.28
C PRO A 73 13.32 3.26 -3.31
N ASP A 74 12.14 3.52 -3.86
CA ASP A 74 11.85 4.63 -4.79
C ASP A 74 11.65 5.99 -4.08
N GLY A 75 11.81 6.03 -2.75
CA GLY A 75 11.69 7.24 -1.92
C GLY A 75 10.26 7.56 -1.48
N THR A 76 9.31 6.67 -1.75
CA THR A 76 7.89 6.88 -1.43
C THR A 76 7.55 6.25 -0.08
N LEU A 77 6.54 6.76 0.62
CA LEU A 77 6.02 6.12 1.83
C LEU A 77 4.79 5.31 1.50
N LYS A 78 4.87 3.99 1.66
CA LYS A 78 3.75 3.07 1.46
C LYS A 78 3.05 2.76 2.78
N VAL A 79 1.77 3.06 2.83
CA VAL A 79 0.83 2.61 3.87
C VAL A 79 0.09 1.39 3.30
N HIS A 80 0.47 0.20 3.76
CA HIS A 80 -0.13 -1.07 3.37
C HIS A 80 -1.36 -1.33 4.24
N ILE A 81 -2.54 -1.34 3.61
CA ILE A 81 -3.84 -1.38 4.28
C ILE A 81 -4.55 -2.70 3.93
N PRO A 82 -4.59 -3.68 4.85
CA PRO A 82 -5.27 -4.96 4.61
C PRO A 82 -6.79 -4.78 4.39
N SER A 83 -7.41 -5.53 3.48
CA SER A 83 -8.84 -5.33 3.20
C SER A 83 -9.75 -5.74 4.35
N ASN A 84 -9.39 -6.71 5.18
CA ASN A 84 -10.24 -7.19 6.28
C ASN A 84 -10.51 -6.12 7.34
N VAL A 85 -9.56 -5.22 7.58
CA VAL A 85 -9.70 -4.08 8.50
C VAL A 85 -10.31 -2.84 7.84
N SER A 86 -10.45 -2.86 6.52
CA SER A 86 -10.78 -1.68 5.72
C SER A 86 -12.17 -1.74 5.10
N PHE A 87 -12.58 -2.94 4.67
CA PHE A 87 -13.81 -3.17 3.91
C PHE A 87 -14.45 -4.49 4.34
N ASP A 88 -15.77 -4.58 4.19
CA ASP A 88 -16.45 -5.87 4.22
C ASP A 88 -16.28 -6.61 2.89
N THR A 89 -16.52 -7.92 2.91
CA THR A 89 -16.46 -8.77 1.71
C THR A 89 -17.38 -8.22 0.61
N GLY A 90 -16.83 -8.04 -0.59
CA GLY A 90 -17.57 -7.51 -1.74
C GLY A 90 -17.96 -6.03 -1.64
N LYS A 91 -17.59 -5.32 -0.57
CA LYS A 91 -17.88 -3.90 -0.38
C LYS A 91 -16.66 -3.01 -0.58
N SER A 92 -16.93 -1.73 -0.81
CA SER A 92 -15.96 -0.64 -0.89
C SER A 92 -16.18 0.46 0.17
N ASP A 93 -17.14 0.27 1.08
CA ASP A 93 -17.34 1.20 2.19
C ASP A 93 -16.23 1.05 3.24
N LEU A 94 -15.62 2.18 3.61
CA LEU A 94 -14.56 2.22 4.60
C LEU A 94 -15.11 1.88 6.00
N LYS A 95 -14.40 1.01 6.71
CA LYS A 95 -14.66 0.73 8.13
C LYS A 95 -14.21 1.89 9.01
N ALA A 96 -15.00 2.16 10.06
CA ALA A 96 -14.71 3.21 11.03
C ALA A 96 -13.31 3.10 11.67
N GLY A 97 -12.83 1.88 11.88
CA GLY A 97 -11.51 1.63 12.46
C GLY A 97 -10.34 2.16 11.61
N LEU A 98 -10.50 2.23 10.28
CA LEU A 98 -9.46 2.73 9.39
C LEU A 98 -9.38 4.27 9.35
N LEU A 99 -10.45 4.96 9.76
CA LEU A 99 -10.56 6.41 9.61
C LEU A 99 -9.44 7.19 10.33
N PRO A 100 -9.03 6.86 11.57
CA PRO A 100 -7.91 7.53 12.23
C PRO A 100 -6.59 7.44 11.45
N VAL A 101 -6.35 6.34 10.73
CA VAL A 101 -5.17 6.17 9.86
C VAL A 101 -5.24 7.13 8.67
N LEU A 102 -6.39 7.20 8.02
CA LEU A 102 -6.59 8.12 6.89
C LEU A 102 -6.59 9.59 7.34
N ASP A 103 -7.05 9.88 8.55
CA ASP A 103 -6.96 11.22 9.15
C ASP A 103 -5.49 11.62 9.38
N SER A 104 -4.65 10.69 9.84
CA SER A 104 -3.20 10.91 9.97
C SER A 104 -2.54 11.23 8.63
N VAL A 105 -2.85 10.44 7.60
CA VAL A 105 -2.38 10.71 6.24
C VAL A 105 -2.90 12.05 5.70
N SER A 106 -4.17 12.39 5.97
CA SER A 106 -4.76 13.66 5.55
C SER A 106 -4.08 14.86 6.21
N ARG A 107 -3.75 14.77 7.51
CA ARG A 107 -2.97 15.81 8.20
C ARG A 107 -1.59 16.00 7.58
N ALA A 108 -0.88 14.90 7.27
CA ALA A 108 0.41 14.98 6.58
C ALA A 108 0.29 15.68 5.22
N LEU A 109 -0.72 15.32 4.41
CA LEU A 109 -0.97 15.98 3.12
C LEU A 109 -1.34 17.47 3.29
N ALA A 110 -2.04 17.85 4.35
CA ALA A 110 -2.39 19.24 4.62
C ALA A 110 -1.18 20.08 5.03
N GLN A 111 -0.31 19.53 5.89
CA GLN A 111 0.90 20.19 6.38
C GLN A 111 2.01 20.29 5.33
N HIS A 112 2.00 19.40 4.33
CA HIS A 112 3.02 19.31 3.30
C HIS A 112 2.39 19.42 1.89
N PRO A 113 2.19 20.65 1.36
CA PRO A 113 1.52 20.90 0.08
C PRO A 113 2.22 20.26 -1.15
N GLU A 114 3.51 19.99 -1.05
CA GLU A 114 4.33 19.27 -2.04
C GLU A 114 3.99 17.77 -2.12
N LEU A 115 3.35 17.20 -1.10
CA LEU A 115 3.00 15.79 -1.12
C LEU A 115 1.80 15.52 -2.02
N ARG A 116 1.79 14.31 -2.57
CA ARG A 116 0.71 13.72 -3.36
C ARG A 116 0.46 12.32 -2.82
N ALA A 117 -0.75 11.81 -3.08
CA ALA A 117 -1.14 10.48 -2.64
C ALA A 117 -1.70 9.65 -3.80
N LYS A 118 -1.31 8.38 -3.86
CA LYS A 118 -1.85 7.40 -4.80
C LYS A 118 -2.36 6.18 -4.05
N ALA A 119 -3.65 5.89 -4.15
CA ALA A 119 -4.24 4.66 -3.63
C ALA A 119 -4.33 3.61 -4.75
N ILE A 120 -3.90 2.39 -4.46
CA ILE A 120 -3.95 1.26 -5.39
C ILE A 120 -4.69 0.12 -4.72
N GLY A 121 -5.82 -0.27 -5.29
CA GLY A 121 -6.61 -1.40 -4.79
C GLY A 121 -6.19 -2.70 -5.45
N TYR A 122 -6.23 -3.76 -4.66
CA TYR A 122 -5.95 -5.13 -5.08
C TYR A 122 -7.01 -6.09 -4.52
N THR A 123 -7.28 -7.15 -5.27
CA THR A 123 -8.11 -8.29 -4.87
C THR A 123 -7.26 -9.55 -4.83
N ASP A 124 -7.83 -10.64 -4.33
CA ASP A 124 -7.32 -11.97 -4.65
C ASP A 124 -7.76 -12.40 -6.07
N SER A 125 -7.32 -13.58 -6.51
CA SER A 125 -7.62 -14.10 -7.85
C SER A 125 -8.97 -14.81 -7.98
N THR A 126 -9.83 -14.74 -6.96
CA THR A 126 -11.14 -15.41 -6.98
C THR A 126 -12.16 -14.55 -7.72
N GLY A 127 -13.02 -15.20 -8.51
CA GLY A 127 -14.11 -14.54 -9.22
C GLY A 127 -13.70 -13.84 -10.51
N PRO A 128 -14.65 -13.23 -11.22
CA PRO A 128 -14.43 -12.61 -12.53
C PRO A 128 -13.46 -11.43 -12.49
N ALA A 129 -12.51 -11.38 -13.44
CA ALA A 129 -11.50 -10.32 -13.53
C ALA A 129 -12.12 -8.91 -13.61
N GLU A 130 -13.20 -8.73 -14.36
CA GLU A 130 -13.91 -7.44 -14.48
C GLU A 130 -14.55 -6.98 -13.16
N LEU A 131 -15.06 -7.91 -12.36
CA LEU A 131 -15.60 -7.60 -11.03
C LEU A 131 -14.47 -7.20 -10.08
N ASN A 132 -13.37 -7.95 -10.11
CA ASN A 132 -12.19 -7.63 -9.31
C ASN A 132 -11.57 -6.29 -9.70
N GLN A 133 -11.55 -5.96 -10.99
CA GLN A 133 -11.09 -4.66 -11.48
C GLN A 133 -11.94 -3.53 -10.91
N ARG A 134 -13.27 -3.62 -11.05
CA ARG A 134 -14.19 -2.61 -10.49
C ARG A 134 -14.07 -2.49 -8.98
N LEU A 135 -14.07 -3.61 -8.27
CA LEU A 135 -13.97 -3.63 -6.80
C LEU A 135 -12.66 -3.01 -6.31
N SER A 136 -11.55 -3.36 -6.96
CA SER A 136 -10.24 -2.81 -6.61
C SER A 136 -10.18 -1.30 -6.81
N LEU A 137 -10.72 -0.79 -7.93
CA LEU A 137 -10.79 0.64 -8.20
C LEU A 137 -11.69 1.36 -7.19
N SER A 138 -12.91 0.85 -6.95
CA SER A 138 -13.85 1.49 -6.02
C SER A 138 -13.31 1.57 -4.58
N ARG A 139 -12.50 0.58 -4.15
CA ARG A 139 -11.82 0.62 -2.85
C ARG A 139 -10.72 1.69 -2.80
N ALA A 140 -9.93 1.83 -3.87
CA ALA A 140 -8.93 2.89 -3.97
C ALA A 140 -9.59 4.28 -3.99
N GLU A 141 -10.69 4.43 -4.75
CA GLU A 141 -11.48 5.66 -4.80
C GLU A 141 -12.10 6.00 -3.44
N ALA A 142 -12.60 5.01 -2.69
CA ALA A 142 -13.13 5.23 -1.36
C ALA A 142 -12.07 5.86 -0.42
N VAL A 143 -10.83 5.37 -0.48
CA VAL A 143 -9.71 5.94 0.28
C VAL A 143 -9.42 7.38 -0.14
N THR A 144 -9.27 7.65 -1.44
CA THR A 144 -8.97 9.02 -1.92
C THR A 144 -10.12 9.98 -1.67
N ASN A 145 -11.36 9.54 -1.83
CA ASN A 145 -12.56 10.36 -1.58
C ASN A 145 -12.67 10.72 -0.10
N TYR A 146 -12.30 9.82 0.80
CA TYR A 146 -12.25 10.14 2.23
C TYR A 146 -11.20 11.22 2.51
N ILE A 147 -9.97 11.06 2.00
CA ILE A 147 -8.89 12.04 2.17
C ILE A 147 -9.29 13.40 1.56
N ALA A 148 -9.99 13.41 0.42
CA ALA A 148 -10.49 14.63 -0.19
C ALA A 148 -11.51 15.37 0.70
N ARG A 149 -12.39 14.63 1.38
CA ARG A 149 -13.35 15.21 2.35
C ARG A 149 -12.67 15.86 3.54
N GLN A 150 -11.43 15.48 3.86
CA GLN A 150 -10.59 16.14 4.86
C GLN A 150 -9.92 17.43 4.34
N GLY A 151 -10.28 17.90 3.15
CA GLY A 151 -9.82 19.17 2.59
C GLY A 151 -8.63 19.08 1.64
N ILE A 152 -8.20 17.87 1.27
CA ILE A 152 -7.12 17.68 0.30
C ILE A 152 -7.67 17.78 -1.13
N SER A 153 -7.05 18.63 -1.96
CA SER A 153 -7.45 18.79 -3.36
C SER A 153 -7.36 17.47 -4.12
N MET A 154 -8.41 17.13 -4.89
CA MET A 154 -8.44 15.94 -5.76
C MET A 154 -7.30 15.90 -6.77
N GLY A 155 -6.77 17.06 -7.20
CA GLY A 155 -5.60 17.11 -8.08
C GLY A 155 -4.30 16.60 -7.43
N ARG A 156 -4.32 16.35 -6.11
CA ARG A 156 -3.21 15.77 -5.36
C ARG A 156 -3.37 14.26 -5.10
N LEU A 157 -4.51 13.69 -5.51
CA LEU A 157 -4.92 12.34 -5.20
C LEU A 157 -5.09 11.54 -6.49
N THR A 158 -4.70 10.27 -6.47
CA THR A 158 -4.88 9.35 -7.60
C THR A 158 -5.37 8.01 -7.07
N ALA A 159 -6.36 7.43 -7.75
CA ALA A 159 -6.88 6.10 -7.44
C ALA A 159 -6.65 5.17 -8.64
N GLU A 160 -6.19 3.95 -8.37
CA GLU A 160 -5.97 2.92 -9.39
C GLU A 160 -6.48 1.57 -8.88
N GLY A 161 -7.18 0.82 -9.72
CA GLY A 161 -7.54 -0.57 -9.45
C GLY A 161 -6.62 -1.50 -10.22
N ARG A 162 -6.11 -2.56 -9.57
CA ARG A 162 -5.23 -3.55 -10.22
C ARG A 162 -5.74 -4.98 -10.15
N ALA A 163 -6.98 -5.18 -9.69
CA ALA A 163 -7.56 -6.51 -9.51
C ALA A 163 -6.56 -7.44 -8.78
N SER A 164 -6.33 -8.64 -9.31
CA SER A 164 -5.42 -9.64 -8.74
C SER A 164 -3.96 -9.53 -9.19
N ALA A 165 -3.57 -8.44 -9.87
CA ALA A 165 -2.20 -8.26 -10.32
C ALA A 165 -1.24 -8.02 -9.14
N ASN A 166 0.05 -8.36 -9.33
CA ASN A 166 1.10 -8.20 -8.31
C ASN A 166 0.71 -8.84 -6.95
N PRO A 167 0.44 -10.15 -6.91
CA PRO A 167 0.16 -10.84 -5.66
C PRO A 167 1.39 -10.79 -4.74
N ILE A 168 1.15 -10.59 -3.45
CA ILE A 168 2.17 -10.61 -2.39
C ILE A 168 2.07 -11.86 -1.51
N GLY A 169 1.04 -12.68 -1.74
CA GLY A 169 0.84 -13.98 -1.12
C GLY A 169 0.33 -15.00 -2.15
N ASP A 170 0.46 -16.28 -1.81
CA ASP A 170 0.00 -17.36 -2.67
C ASP A 170 -1.53 -17.42 -2.74
N ASN A 171 -2.10 -17.14 -3.92
CA ASN A 171 -3.54 -17.19 -4.17
C ASN A 171 -4.14 -18.61 -4.02
N SER A 172 -3.32 -19.66 -4.02
CA SER A 172 -3.79 -21.03 -3.77
C SER A 172 -4.23 -21.22 -2.31
N THR A 173 -3.69 -20.44 -1.38
CA THR A 173 -3.97 -20.52 0.06
C THR A 173 -4.92 -19.43 0.54
N GLU A 174 -5.74 -19.68 1.56
CA GLU A 174 -6.62 -18.64 2.10
C GLU A 174 -5.81 -17.51 2.76
N GLN A 175 -4.71 -17.85 3.41
CA GLN A 175 -3.81 -16.88 4.02
C GLN A 175 -3.18 -15.96 2.96
N GLY A 176 -2.69 -16.51 1.85
CA GLY A 176 -2.12 -15.71 0.77
C GLY A 176 -3.17 -14.87 0.04
N ARG A 177 -4.39 -15.37 -0.16
CA ARG A 177 -5.51 -14.55 -0.66
C ARG A 177 -5.83 -13.40 0.29
N ALA A 178 -5.84 -13.63 1.59
CA ALA A 178 -6.05 -12.57 2.58
C ALA A 178 -5.01 -11.45 2.49
N LEU A 179 -3.74 -11.79 2.25
CA LEU A 179 -2.67 -10.80 1.99
C LEU A 179 -2.89 -10.04 0.68
N ASN A 180 -3.35 -10.72 -0.37
CA ASN A 180 -3.57 -10.10 -1.68
C ASN A 180 -4.73 -9.10 -1.68
N ARG A 181 -5.76 -9.33 -0.85
CA ARG A 181 -6.86 -8.38 -0.63
C ARG A 181 -6.36 -7.18 0.18
N ARG A 182 -5.95 -6.11 -0.49
CA ARG A 182 -5.36 -4.92 0.15
C ARG A 182 -5.60 -3.64 -0.64
N VAL A 183 -5.38 -2.51 0.03
CA VAL A 183 -5.13 -1.23 -0.61
C VAL A 183 -3.72 -0.78 -0.23
N GLU A 184 -2.96 -0.29 -1.18
CA GLU A 184 -1.66 0.33 -0.94
C GLU A 184 -1.80 1.83 -1.18
N LEU A 185 -1.58 2.63 -0.14
CA LEU A 185 -1.61 4.09 -0.23
C LEU A 185 -0.17 4.60 -0.20
N PHE A 186 0.26 5.21 -1.30
CA PHE A 186 1.59 5.76 -1.43
C PHE A 186 1.56 7.28 -1.27
N LEU A 187 2.46 7.81 -0.46
CA LEU A 187 2.76 9.23 -0.37
C LEU A 187 4.09 9.50 -1.09
N TYR A 188 4.12 10.57 -1.88
CA TYR A 188 5.32 10.98 -2.60
C TYR A 188 5.38 12.50 -2.73
N ALA A 189 6.58 13.05 -2.61
CA ALA A 189 6.81 14.48 -2.79
C ALA A 189 7.02 14.80 -4.26
N VAL A 190 6.44 15.88 -4.77
CA VAL A 190 6.73 16.39 -6.11
C VAL A 190 7.48 17.72 -6.03
N LYS A 191 8.39 17.96 -6.98
CA LYS A 191 9.02 19.28 -7.13
C LYS A 191 7.96 20.29 -7.58
N GLN A 192 7.77 21.36 -6.82
CA GLN A 192 6.87 22.46 -7.19
C GLN A 192 7.43 23.30 -8.34
#